data_AF-A0AAC9HIL0-F1
#
_entry.id   AF-A0AAC9HIL0-F1
#
_cell.length_a   1.000
_cell.length_b   1.000
_cell.length_c   1.000
_cell.angle_alpha   90.00
_cell.angle_beta   90.00
_cell.angle_gamma   90.00
#
_symmetry.space_group_name_H-M   'P 1'
#
loop_
_entity.id
_entity.type
_entity.pdbx_description
1 polymer ?
#
loop_
_entity_poly.entity_id
_entity_poly.type
_entity_poly.pdbx_seq_one_letter_code
_entity_poly.pdbx_strand_id
1 'polypeptide(L)'
;MNLDRVYTSCAEHFANDADFEERARYYAEKVAAIHIPAQITESHIKNLNAIIDDIYTEAAFDAVMAENEYEDIRRKLNVVLKDYYEGHNEQARTAAAYQFAQNYPIKFDDDGNPLEFVNLFELESLWRRRATYMETILNILQQKSNRLINDLGVLKIEGQVTKN
;
A
#
# COMPACT_ATOMS: atom_id res chain seq x y z
N MET A 1 -6.31 24.28 -13.34
CA MET A 1 -6.18 23.08 -12.48
C MET A 1 -5.49 23.56 -11.22
N ASN A 2 -6.22 23.60 -10.09
CA ASN A 2 -5.79 24.31 -8.88
C ASN A 2 -4.71 23.48 -8.16
N LEU A 3 -3.44 23.90 -8.28
CA LEU A 3 -2.30 23.22 -7.67
C LEU A 3 -2.44 23.16 -6.13
N ASP A 4 -3.10 24.15 -5.52
CA ASP A 4 -3.33 24.23 -4.06
C ASP A 4 -4.10 23.05 -3.48
N ARG A 5 -5.00 22.42 -4.25
CA ARG A 5 -5.80 21.28 -3.75
C ARG A 5 -4.98 19.99 -3.62
N VAL A 6 -3.89 19.88 -4.38
CA VAL A 6 -2.96 18.73 -4.30
C VAL A 6 -2.04 18.89 -3.08
N TYR A 7 -1.68 20.12 -2.73
CA TYR A 7 -0.74 20.40 -1.63
C TYR A 7 -1.35 20.22 -0.23
N THR A 8 -2.63 20.56 -0.01
CA THR A 8 -3.29 20.34 1.29
C THR A 8 -3.54 18.86 1.58
N SER A 9 -3.89 18.08 0.56
CA SER A 9 -4.12 16.62 0.67
C SER A 9 -2.85 15.88 1.10
N CYS A 10 -1.71 16.24 0.49
CA CYS A 10 -0.41 15.66 0.79
C CYS A 10 0.02 15.96 2.24
N ALA A 11 0.02 17.24 2.66
CA ALA A 11 0.51 17.64 3.99
C ALA A 11 -0.28 17.03 5.16
N GLU A 12 -1.60 16.88 5.03
CA GLU A 12 -2.44 16.26 6.08
C GLU A 12 -2.34 14.73 6.11
N HIS A 13 -1.98 14.08 4.98
CA HIS A 13 -1.82 12.61 4.89
C HIS A 13 -0.43 12.11 5.27
N PHE A 14 0.57 12.98 5.39
CA PHE A 14 1.94 12.60 5.78
C PHE A 14 2.11 12.35 7.29
N ALA A 15 1.13 12.73 8.12
CA ALA A 15 1.34 12.88 9.55
C ALA A 15 1.18 11.61 10.41
N ASN A 16 0.51 10.56 9.95
CA ASN A 16 0.22 9.42 10.84
C ASN A 16 0.74 8.09 10.30
N ASP A 17 2.02 7.80 10.55
CA ASP A 17 2.49 6.40 10.54
C ASP A 17 1.69 5.55 11.54
N ALA A 18 1.22 6.17 12.64
CA ALA A 18 0.35 5.54 13.62
C ALA A 18 -0.97 4.99 13.02
N ASP A 19 -1.62 5.72 12.11
CA ASP A 19 -2.88 5.29 11.49
C ASP A 19 -2.63 4.09 10.57
N PHE A 20 -1.51 4.10 9.82
CA PHE A 20 -1.13 2.95 9.02
C PHE A 20 -0.71 1.76 9.88
N GLU A 21 0.02 1.96 10.96
CA GLU A 21 0.38 0.89 11.90
C GLU A 21 -0.85 0.25 12.55
N GLU A 22 -1.86 1.05 12.90
CA GLU A 22 -3.14 0.56 13.39
C GLU A 22 -3.86 -0.26 12.32
N ARG A 23 -3.94 0.25 11.08
CA ARG A 23 -4.52 -0.48 9.95
C ARG A 23 -3.77 -1.77 9.63
N ALA A 24 -2.43 -1.74 9.64
CA ALA A 24 -1.60 -2.90 9.44
C ALA A 24 -1.85 -3.95 10.52
N ARG A 25 -1.90 -3.54 11.80
CA ARG A 25 -2.22 -4.42 12.92
C ARG A 25 -3.61 -5.03 12.76
N TYR A 26 -4.59 -4.23 12.39
CA TYR A 26 -5.95 -4.67 12.12
C TYR A 26 -6.01 -5.79 11.06
N TYR A 27 -5.33 -5.60 9.91
CA TYR A 27 -5.28 -6.64 8.88
C TYR A 27 -4.50 -7.87 9.32
N ALA A 28 -3.38 -7.70 10.02
CA ALA A 28 -2.61 -8.81 10.56
C ALA A 28 -3.44 -9.68 11.51
N GLU A 29 -4.18 -9.06 12.42
CA GLU A 29 -5.07 -9.76 13.36
C GLU A 29 -6.20 -10.48 12.64
N LYS A 30 -6.88 -9.81 11.69
CA LYS A 30 -7.93 -10.41 10.86
C LYS A 30 -7.41 -11.63 10.09
N VAL A 31 -6.28 -11.51 9.41
CA VAL A 31 -5.67 -12.60 8.62
C VAL A 31 -5.22 -13.76 9.51
N ALA A 32 -4.66 -13.46 10.69
CA ALA A 32 -4.25 -14.46 11.67
C ALA A 32 -5.44 -15.24 12.24
N ALA A 33 -6.59 -14.58 12.41
CA ALA A 33 -7.82 -15.22 12.87
C ALA A 33 -8.41 -16.21 11.86
N ILE A 34 -8.04 -16.13 10.57
CA ILE A 34 -8.48 -17.09 9.54
C ILE A 34 -7.73 -18.42 9.72
N HIS A 35 -8.32 -19.28 10.55
CA HIS A 35 -7.84 -20.64 10.79
C HIS A 35 -8.59 -21.65 9.92
N ILE A 36 -7.86 -22.38 9.08
CA ILE A 36 -8.41 -23.48 8.29
C ILE A 36 -8.24 -24.77 9.12
N PRO A 37 -9.33 -25.39 9.60
CA PRO A 37 -9.26 -26.58 10.43
C PRO A 37 -8.72 -27.78 9.65
N ALA A 38 -8.06 -28.71 10.35
CA ALA A 38 -7.53 -29.93 9.73
C ALA A 38 -8.62 -30.82 9.13
N GLN A 39 -9.78 -30.90 9.80
CA GLN A 39 -10.98 -31.56 9.29
C GLN A 39 -11.94 -30.51 8.75
N ILE A 40 -11.82 -30.23 7.46
CA ILE A 40 -12.60 -29.21 6.80
C ILE A 40 -13.92 -29.79 6.27
N THR A 41 -14.99 -29.02 6.37
CA THR A 41 -16.32 -29.38 5.85
C THR A 41 -16.76 -28.34 4.84
N GLU A 42 -17.76 -28.65 4.01
CA GLU A 42 -18.32 -27.67 3.06
C GLU A 42 -18.86 -26.42 3.77
N SER A 43 -19.43 -26.57 4.97
CA SER A 43 -19.92 -25.45 5.78
C SER A 43 -18.76 -24.55 6.23
N HIS A 44 -17.64 -25.13 6.69
CA HIS A 44 -16.44 -24.37 7.03
C HIS A 44 -15.91 -23.59 5.83
N ILE A 45 -15.85 -24.21 4.64
CA ILE A 45 -15.35 -23.57 3.42
C ILE A 45 -16.20 -22.36 3.05
N LYS A 46 -17.53 -22.49 3.06
CA LYS A 46 -18.44 -21.37 2.74
C LYS A 46 -18.26 -20.20 3.70
N ASN A 47 -18.19 -20.49 5.00
CA ASN A 47 -18.02 -19.46 6.02
C ASN A 47 -16.66 -18.77 5.91
N LEU A 48 -15.57 -19.53 5.72
CA LEU A 48 -14.23 -18.99 5.58
C LEU A 48 -14.08 -18.17 4.29
N ASN A 49 -14.68 -18.60 3.18
CA ASN A 49 -14.68 -17.83 1.94
C ASN A 49 -15.41 -16.50 2.10
N ALA A 50 -16.55 -16.45 2.79
CA ALA A 50 -17.24 -15.20 3.06
C ALA A 50 -16.38 -14.23 3.90
N ILE A 51 -15.74 -14.74 4.95
CA ILE A 51 -14.82 -13.95 5.79
C ILE A 51 -13.63 -13.44 4.96
N ILE A 52 -13.05 -14.28 4.11
CA ILE A 52 -11.93 -13.88 3.24
C ILE A 52 -12.38 -12.80 2.26
N ASP A 53 -13.56 -12.92 1.65
CA ASP A 53 -14.09 -11.96 0.67
C ASP A 53 -14.30 -10.57 1.28
N ASP A 54 -14.88 -10.51 2.49
CA ASP A 54 -15.06 -9.27 3.24
C ASP A 54 -13.71 -8.58 3.52
N ILE A 55 -12.74 -9.33 4.06
CA ILE A 55 -11.42 -8.79 4.40
C ILE A 55 -10.65 -8.41 3.14
N TYR A 56 -10.74 -9.20 2.07
CA TYR A 56 -10.08 -8.96 0.81
C TYR A 56 -10.58 -7.67 0.17
N THR A 57 -11.90 -7.46 0.15
CA THR A 57 -12.49 -6.25 -0.41
C THR A 57 -11.99 -5.01 0.31
N GLU A 58 -12.00 -5.01 1.64
CA GLU A 58 -11.45 -3.92 2.44
C GLU A 58 -9.95 -3.69 2.13
N ALA A 59 -9.14 -4.75 2.20
CA ALA A 59 -7.70 -4.66 1.98
C ALA A 59 -7.35 -4.21 0.55
N ALA A 60 -8.16 -4.55 -0.44
CA ALA A 60 -7.94 -4.18 -1.84
C ALA A 60 -8.10 -2.68 -2.07
N PHE A 61 -9.08 -2.04 -1.42
CA PHE A 61 -9.21 -0.58 -1.49
C PHE A 61 -7.98 0.12 -0.88
N ASP A 62 -7.56 -0.30 0.31
CA ASP A 62 -6.40 0.27 0.99
C ASP A 62 -5.09 0.02 0.21
N ALA A 63 -4.96 -1.14 -0.44
CA ALA A 63 -3.83 -1.46 -1.31
C ALA A 63 -3.75 -0.51 -2.50
N VAL A 64 -4.87 -0.28 -3.21
CA VAL A 64 -4.92 0.63 -4.36
C VAL A 64 -4.61 2.06 -3.95
N MET A 65 -5.11 2.50 -2.80
CA MET A 65 -4.78 3.83 -2.27
C MET A 65 -3.28 3.96 -1.99
N ALA A 66 -2.68 2.99 -1.30
CA ALA A 66 -1.25 3.00 -1.00
C ALA A 66 -0.38 2.94 -2.26
N GLU A 67 -0.79 2.17 -3.28
CA GLU A 67 -0.09 2.08 -4.56
C GLU A 67 -0.14 3.41 -5.32
N ASN A 68 -1.30 4.07 -5.38
CA ASN A 68 -1.45 5.35 -6.04
C ASN A 68 -0.58 6.44 -5.39
N GLU A 69 -0.58 6.53 -4.07
CA GLU A 69 0.26 7.49 -3.32
C GLU A 69 1.75 7.22 -3.55
N TYR A 70 2.16 5.95 -3.55
CA TYR A 70 3.53 5.56 -3.88
C TYR A 70 3.91 5.99 -5.31
N GLU A 71 3.06 5.72 -6.29
CA GLU A 71 3.30 6.07 -7.68
C GLU A 71 3.38 7.59 -7.91
N ASP A 72 2.53 8.35 -7.23
CA ASP A 72 2.52 9.80 -7.33
C ASP A 72 3.78 10.41 -6.71
N ILE A 73 4.20 9.97 -5.52
CA ILE A 73 5.47 10.42 -4.91
C ILE A 73 6.66 10.00 -5.76
N ARG A 74 6.68 8.76 -6.28
CA ARG A 74 7.74 8.28 -7.16
C ARG A 74 7.83 9.12 -8.43
N ARG A 75 6.70 9.46 -9.04
CA ARG A 75 6.65 10.34 -10.22
C ARG A 75 7.16 11.74 -9.89
N LYS A 76 6.74 12.30 -8.76
CA LYS A 76 7.19 13.62 -8.28
C LYS A 76 8.71 13.65 -8.07
N LEU A 77 9.25 12.66 -7.37
CA LEU A 77 10.69 12.52 -7.15
C LEU A 77 11.45 12.42 -8.48
N ASN A 78 10.96 11.62 -9.43
CA ASN A 78 11.57 11.49 -10.76
C ASN A 78 11.58 12.81 -11.54
N VAL A 79 10.50 13.59 -11.46
CA VAL A 79 10.43 14.92 -12.08
C VAL A 79 11.46 15.84 -11.44
N VAL A 80 11.52 15.89 -10.10
CA VAL A 80 12.51 16.71 -9.38
C VAL A 80 13.94 16.34 -9.78
N LEU A 81 14.27 15.05 -9.82
CA LEU A 81 15.63 14.60 -10.12
C LEU A 81 16.05 14.85 -11.58
N LYS A 82 15.10 14.97 -12.52
CA LYS A 82 15.38 15.20 -13.95
C LYS A 82 15.33 16.67 -14.34
N ASP A 83 14.38 17.42 -13.76
CA ASP A 83 14.05 18.75 -14.22
C ASP A 83 14.70 19.85 -13.37
N TYR A 84 15.46 19.49 -12.35
CA TYR A 84 16.23 20.45 -11.55
C TYR A 84 17.58 20.74 -12.21
N TYR A 85 17.68 21.93 -12.81
CA TYR A 85 18.82 22.35 -13.64
C TYR A 85 19.73 23.40 -12.99
N GLU A 86 19.87 23.38 -11.66
CA GLU A 86 20.80 24.29 -10.97
C GLU A 86 22.20 23.68 -10.86
N GLY A 87 23.19 24.27 -11.51
CA GLY A 87 24.59 23.85 -11.41
C GLY A 87 25.40 24.03 -12.68
N HIS A 88 26.68 24.34 -12.53
CA HIS A 88 27.59 24.66 -13.65
C HIS A 88 27.97 23.44 -14.50
N ASN A 89 27.79 22.22 -13.99
CA ASN A 89 28.06 20.97 -14.70
C ASN A 89 27.06 19.89 -14.29
N GLU A 90 27.11 18.74 -14.96
CA GLU A 90 26.16 17.63 -14.72
C GLU A 90 26.22 17.09 -13.29
N GLN A 91 27.42 16.92 -12.72
CA GLN A 91 27.58 16.43 -11.34
C GLN A 91 26.98 17.41 -10.32
N ALA A 92 27.21 18.71 -10.51
CA ALA A 92 26.66 19.76 -9.67
C ALA A 92 25.13 19.80 -9.78
N ARG A 93 24.57 19.67 -10.99
CA ARG A 93 23.11 19.60 -11.20
C ARG A 93 22.48 18.41 -10.50
N THR A 94 23.08 17.23 -10.64
CA THR A 94 22.63 16.03 -9.94
C THR A 94 22.69 16.22 -8.43
N ALA A 95 23.81 16.70 -7.89
CA ALA A 95 23.93 16.93 -6.44
C ALA A 95 22.88 17.94 -5.93
N ALA A 96 22.66 19.03 -6.66
CA ALA A 96 21.68 20.04 -6.30
C ALA A 96 20.24 19.49 -6.38
N ALA A 97 19.93 18.66 -7.37
CA ALA A 97 18.62 17.99 -7.48
C ALA A 97 18.33 17.06 -6.30
N TYR A 98 19.33 16.32 -5.83
CA TYR A 98 19.21 15.47 -4.65
C TYR A 98 19.01 16.31 -3.37
N GLN A 99 19.76 17.40 -3.21
CA GLN A 99 19.60 18.31 -2.08
C GLN A 99 18.22 18.97 -2.06
N PHE A 100 17.71 19.36 -3.23
CA PHE A 100 16.38 19.91 -3.39
C PHE A 100 15.28 18.88 -3.10
N ALA A 101 15.45 17.62 -3.52
CA ALA A 101 14.53 16.53 -3.19
C ALA A 101 14.49 16.20 -1.69
N GLN A 102 15.62 16.35 -0.97
CA GLN A 102 15.71 16.18 0.48
C GLN A 102 15.04 17.32 1.26
N ASN A 103 14.98 18.52 0.67
CA ASN A 103 14.38 19.71 1.27
C ASN A 103 13.30 20.25 0.32
N TYR A 104 12.35 19.41 -0.06
CA TYR A 104 11.33 19.79 -1.03
C TYR A 104 10.27 20.66 -0.36
N PRO A 105 10.03 21.89 -0.82
CA PRO A 105 9.07 22.78 -0.19
C PRO A 105 7.63 22.34 -0.48
N ILE A 106 6.81 22.22 0.58
CA ILE A 106 5.40 21.80 0.50
C ILE A 106 4.42 22.89 0.90
N LYS A 107 4.90 23.96 1.51
CA LYS A 107 4.10 25.12 1.92
C LYS A 107 4.90 26.40 1.72
N PHE A 108 4.23 27.46 1.31
CA PHE A 108 4.82 28.77 1.05
C PHE A 108 4.05 29.86 1.78
N ASP A 109 4.72 30.96 2.13
CA ASP A 109 4.08 32.19 2.63
C ASP A 109 3.50 33.03 1.47
N ASP A 110 2.87 34.15 1.81
CA ASP A 110 2.27 35.08 0.83
C ASP A 110 3.31 35.72 -0.10
N ASP A 111 4.59 35.75 0.31
CA ASP A 111 5.72 36.27 -0.45
C ASP A 111 6.39 35.18 -1.32
N GLY A 112 5.92 33.94 -1.25
CA GLY A 112 6.45 32.79 -1.99
C GLY A 112 7.70 32.15 -1.37
N ASN A 113 8.05 32.48 -0.13
CA ASN A 113 9.14 31.80 0.58
C ASN A 113 8.64 30.47 1.15
N PRO A 114 9.45 29.41 1.09
CA PRO A 114 9.07 28.11 1.63
C PRO A 114 9.00 28.14 3.16
N LEU A 115 7.88 27.68 3.72
CA LEU A 115 7.61 27.58 5.15
C LEU A 115 7.83 26.17 5.71
N GLU A 116 7.62 25.16 4.89
CA GLU A 116 7.66 23.75 5.30
C GLU A 116 8.29 22.90 4.21
N PHE A 117 9.10 21.94 4.64
CA PHE A 117 9.90 21.08 3.77
C PHE A 117 9.71 19.62 4.13
N VAL A 118 9.84 18.75 3.12
CA VAL A 118 9.84 17.30 3.30
C VAL A 118 11.00 16.67 2.55
N ASN A 119 11.41 15.50 3.02
CA ASN A 119 12.33 14.63 2.29
C ASN A 119 11.54 13.68 1.38
N LEU A 120 11.57 13.92 0.07
CA LEU A 120 10.84 13.10 -0.90
C LEU A 120 11.32 11.63 -0.94
N PHE A 121 12.57 11.36 -0.58
CA PHE A 121 13.09 9.99 -0.52
C PHE A 121 12.50 9.21 0.66
N GLU A 122 12.35 9.86 1.81
CA GLU A 122 11.73 9.25 2.99
C GLU A 122 10.24 8.98 2.73
N LEU A 123 9.56 9.94 2.09
CA LEU A 123 8.17 9.76 1.67
C LEU A 123 7.99 8.63 0.67
N GLU A 124 8.85 8.54 -0.35
CA GLU A 124 8.82 7.42 -1.32
C GLU A 124 9.00 6.09 -0.60
N SER A 125 9.99 5.99 0.29
CA SER A 125 10.26 4.77 1.03
C SER A 125 9.09 4.38 1.95
N LEU A 126 8.45 5.36 2.59
CA LEU A 126 7.29 5.16 3.44
C LEU A 126 6.12 4.58 2.64
N TRP A 127 5.73 5.21 1.54
CA TRP A 127 4.60 4.76 0.72
C TRP A 127 4.88 3.43 0.03
N ARG A 128 6.11 3.21 -0.43
CA ARG A 128 6.54 1.89 -0.94
C ARG A 128 6.33 0.80 0.10
N ARG A 129 6.76 1.02 1.34
CA ARG A 129 6.56 0.07 2.46
C ARG A 129 5.08 -0.24 2.68
N ARG A 130 4.21 0.78 2.63
CA ARG A 130 2.76 0.62 2.78
C ARG A 130 2.15 -0.21 1.66
N ALA A 131 2.47 0.12 0.41
CA ALA A 131 2.00 -0.60 -0.77
C ALA A 131 2.43 -2.08 -0.72
N THR A 132 3.71 -2.35 -0.46
CA THR A 132 4.24 -3.73 -0.32
C THR A 132 3.57 -4.50 0.80
N TYR A 133 3.29 -3.86 1.93
CA TYR A 133 2.60 -4.51 3.04
C TYR A 133 1.17 -4.93 2.65
N MET A 134 0.41 -4.02 2.04
CA MET A 134 -0.96 -4.30 1.62
C MET A 134 -1.02 -5.38 0.54
N GLU A 135 -0.09 -5.36 -0.42
CA GLU A 135 0.06 -6.42 -1.41
C GLU A 135 0.33 -7.79 -0.74
N THR A 136 1.14 -7.81 0.33
CA THR A 136 1.41 -9.01 1.11
C THR A 136 0.13 -9.55 1.77
N ILE A 137 -0.71 -8.67 2.33
CA ILE A 137 -2.01 -9.05 2.91
C ILE A 137 -2.92 -9.68 1.85
N LEU A 138 -3.06 -9.06 0.67
CA LEU A 138 -3.84 -9.61 -0.43
C LEU A 138 -3.33 -10.98 -0.88
N ASN A 139 -2.01 -11.13 -0.99
CA ASN A 139 -1.39 -12.40 -1.36
C ASN A 139 -1.69 -13.51 -0.33
N ILE A 140 -1.64 -13.22 0.97
CA ILE A 140 -1.97 -14.20 2.02
C ILE A 140 -3.45 -14.60 1.93
N LEU A 141 -4.35 -13.65 1.75
CA LEU A 141 -5.79 -13.92 1.58
C LEU A 141 -6.06 -14.79 0.35
N GLN A 142 -5.42 -14.47 -0.78
CA GLN A 142 -5.52 -15.27 -2.01
C GLN A 142 -5.00 -16.70 -1.81
N GLN A 143 -3.86 -16.88 -1.12
CA GLN A 143 -3.32 -18.21 -0.81
C GLN A 143 -4.29 -19.03 0.06
N LYS A 144 -4.89 -18.40 1.07
CA LYS A 144 -5.91 -19.05 1.91
C LYS A 144 -7.15 -19.44 1.08
N SER A 145 -7.65 -18.55 0.23
CA SER A 145 -8.77 -18.82 -0.69
C SER A 145 -8.46 -20.00 -1.62
N ASN A 146 -7.28 -20.00 -2.25
CA ASN A 146 -6.83 -21.10 -3.12
C ASN A 146 -6.77 -22.45 -2.39
N ARG A 147 -6.32 -22.45 -1.13
CA ARG A 147 -6.33 -23.66 -0.31
C ARG A 147 -7.75 -24.18 -0.06
N LEU A 148 -8.71 -23.30 0.24
CA LEU A 148 -10.11 -23.69 0.43
C LEU A 148 -10.75 -24.26 -0.85
N ILE A 149 -10.39 -23.73 -2.02
CA ILE A 149 -10.82 -24.26 -3.32
C ILE A 149 -10.31 -25.69 -3.52
N ASN A 150 -9.04 -25.94 -3.21
CA ASN A 150 -8.44 -27.27 -3.30
C ASN A 150 -9.11 -28.25 -2.33
N ASP A 151 -9.30 -27.84 -1.08
CA ASP A 151 -9.97 -28.65 -0.05
C ASP A 151 -11.41 -29.01 -0.46
N LEU A 152 -12.15 -28.07 -1.07
CA LEU A 152 -13.48 -28.33 -1.63
C LEU A 152 -13.44 -29.37 -2.76
N GLY A 153 -12.42 -29.30 -3.61
CA GLY A 153 -12.20 -30.26 -4.70
C GLY A 153 -12.00 -31.67 -4.16
N VAL A 154 -11.16 -31.82 -3.13
CA VAL A 154 -10.90 -33.11 -2.45
C VAL A 154 -12.18 -33.68 -1.85
N LEU A 155 -12.94 -32.88 -1.08
CA LEU A 155 -14.19 -33.33 -0.46
C LEU A 155 -15.21 -33.85 -1.48
N LYS A 156 -15.32 -33.20 -2.65
CA LYS A 156 -16.23 -33.64 -3.72
C LYS A 156 -15.81 -34.98 -4.32
N ILE A 157 -14.51 -35.22 -4.49
CA ILE A 157 -13.98 -36.49 -4.99
C ILE A 157 -14.22 -37.61 -3.98
N GLU A 158 -13.91 -37.37 -2.70
CA GLU A 158 -14.13 -38.35 -1.63
C GLU A 158 -15.61 -38.75 -1.51
N GLY A 159 -16.52 -37.77 -1.63
CA GLY A 159 -17.96 -38.00 -1.61
C GLY A 159 -18.51 -38.74 -2.85
N GLN A 160 -17.78 -38.74 -3.97
CA GLN A 160 -18.12 -39.55 -5.15
C GLN A 160 -17.61 -40.98 -5.02
N VAL A 161 -16.40 -41.18 -4.49
CA VAL A 161 -15.81 -42.50 -4.29
C VAL A 161 -16.58 -43.32 -3.25
N THR A 162 -17.08 -42.69 -2.18
CA THR A 162 -17.86 -43.38 -1.13
C THR A 162 -19.29 -43.76 -1.53
N LYS A 163 -19.81 -43.26 -2.65
CA LYS A 163 -21.17 -43.56 -3.13
C LYS A 163 -21.24 -44.69 -4.16
N ASN A 164 -20.09 -45.21 -4.60
CA ASN A 164 -19.97 -46.39 -5.46
C ASN A 164 -19.60 -47.63 -4.64
#